data_AF-A0A2E6UTF8-F1
#
_entry.id   AF-A0A2E6UTF8-F1
#
_cell.length_a   1.000
_cell.length_b   1.000
_cell.length_c   1.000
_cell.angle_alpha   90.00
_cell.angle_beta   90.00
_cell.angle_gamma   90.00
#
_symmetry.space_group_name_H-M   'P 1'
#
loop_
_entity.id
_entity.type
_entity.pdbx_description
1 polymer ?
#
loop_
_entity_poly.entity_id
_entity_poly.type
_entity_poly.pdbx_seq_one_letter_code
_entity_poly.pdbx_strand_id
1 'polypeptide(L)' 'MRDKREKFIELANKRVVSAIDKMRLIGNLSDNRYYQYSDADVKKIIDALTKELNSVRAKFQHNKNHKEKEFRLEV' A
#
# COMPACT_ATOMS: atom_id res chain seq x y z
N MET A 1 6.42 -18.89 22.41
CA MET A 1 5.56 -17.98 21.62
C MET A 1 6.46 -17.21 20.67
N ARG A 2 6.16 -17.13 19.37
CA ARG A 2 6.95 -16.26 18.47
C ARG A 2 6.73 -14.81 18.89
N ASP A 3 7.79 -14.02 18.96
CA ASP A 3 7.69 -12.59 19.23
C ASP A 3 6.80 -11.95 18.15
N LYS A 4 5.79 -11.18 18.57
CA LYS A 4 4.89 -10.45 17.66
C LYS A 4 5.70 -9.59 16.69
N ARG A 5 6.84 -9.06 17.14
CA ARG A 5 7.78 -8.30 16.30
C ARG A 5 8.44 -9.17 15.24
N GLU A 6 8.99 -10.31 15.62
CA GLU A 6 9.60 -11.26 14.65
C GLU A 6 8.58 -11.70 13.60
N LYS A 7 7.36 -12.05 14.03
CA LYS A 7 6.31 -12.46 13.09
C LYS A 7 5.92 -11.33 12.13
N PHE A 8 5.89 -10.09 12.62
CA PHE A 8 5.67 -8.92 11.77
C PHE A 8 6.81 -8.72 10.76
N ILE A 9 8.08 -8.85 11.17
CA ILE A 9 9.24 -8.73 10.27
C ILE A 9 9.15 -9.77 9.15
N GLU A 10 8.94 -11.04 9.51
CA GLU A 10 8.82 -12.15 8.56
C GLU A 10 7.74 -11.86 7.50
N LEU A 11 6.55 -11.47 7.95
CA LEU A 11 5.42 -11.18 7.06
C LEU A 11 5.63 -9.92 6.23
N ALA A 12 6.20 -8.86 6.82
CA ALA A 12 6.46 -7.61 6.13
C ALA A 12 7.46 -7.81 4.99
N ASN A 13 8.59 -8.47 5.27
CA ASN A 13 9.60 -8.77 4.25
C ASN A 13 9.00 -9.58 3.09
N LYS A 14 8.28 -10.67 3.41
CA LYS A 14 7.65 -11.51 2.36
C LYS A 14 6.66 -10.72 1.51
N ARG A 15 5.78 -9.93 2.14
CA ARG A 15 4.70 -9.22 1.44
C ARG A 15 5.21 -8.03 0.63
N VAL A 16 6.15 -7.26 1.17
CA VAL A 16 6.71 -6.08 0.49
C VAL A 16 7.53 -6.51 -0.72
N VAL A 17 8.37 -7.54 -0.59
CA VAL A 17 9.13 -8.10 -1.73
C VAL A 17 8.17 -8.55 -2.84
N SER A 18 7.15 -9.35 -2.48
CA SER A 18 6.16 -9.79 -3.47
C SER A 18 5.42 -8.64 -4.14
N ALA A 19 5.09 -7.57 -3.42
CA ALA A 19 4.43 -6.39 -3.99
C ALA A 19 5.35 -5.67 -4.99
N ILE A 20 6.62 -5.48 -4.65
CA ILE A 20 7.63 -4.86 -5.53
C ILE A 20 7.78 -5.68 -6.82
N ASP A 21 7.85 -7.01 -6.72
CA ASP A 21 8.00 -7.87 -7.90
C ASP A 21 6.77 -7.79 -8.81
N LYS A 22 5.56 -7.74 -8.24
CA LYS A 22 4.35 -7.51 -9.04
C LYS A 22 4.34 -6.13 -9.69
N MET A 23 4.79 -5.08 -8.99
CA MET A 23 4.92 -3.75 -9.58
C MET A 23 5.90 -3.72 -10.75
N ARG A 24 7.02 -4.44 -10.68
CA ARG A 24 7.97 -4.58 -11.79
C ARG A 24 7.33 -5.24 -13.01
N LEU A 25 6.56 -6.31 -12.81
CA LEU A 25 5.83 -6.97 -13.90
C LEU A 25 4.80 -6.03 -14.55
N ILE A 26 4.11 -5.21 -13.76
CA ILE A 26 3.21 -4.18 -14.30
C ILE A 26 4.02 -3.14 -15.09
N GLY A 27 5.19 -2.72 -14.58
CA GLY A 27 6.09 -1.80 -15.28
C GLY A 27 6.56 -2.32 -16.65
N ASN A 28 6.75 -3.64 -16.79
CA ASN A 28 7.12 -4.25 -18.07
C ASN A 28 6.04 -4.10 -19.15
N LEU A 29 4.78 -3.80 -18.78
CA LEU A 29 3.71 -3.51 -19.75
C LEU A 29 3.94 -2.19 -20.51
N SER A 30 4.89 -1.35 -20.06
CA SER A 30 5.29 -0.14 -20.78
C SER A 30 6.09 -0.40 -22.06
N ASP A 31 6.46 -1.65 -22.34
CA ASP A 31 7.19 -1.98 -23.56
C ASP A 31 6.27 -1.95 -24.79
N ASN A 32 6.24 -0.79 -25.46
CA ASN A 32 5.47 -0.54 -26.67
C ASN A 32 5.85 -1.43 -27.87
N ARG A 33 6.96 -2.18 -27.79
CA ARG A 33 7.32 -3.16 -28.83
C ARG A 33 6.43 -4.40 -28.78
N TYR A 34 5.92 -4.73 -27.59
CA TYR A 34 5.09 -5.92 -27.35
C TYR A 34 3.63 -5.59 -27.07
N TYR A 35 3.35 -4.37 -26.61
CA TYR A 35 2.02 -3.98 -26.17
C TYR A 35 1.58 -2.66 -26.80
N GLN A 36 0.27 -2.51 -26.95
CA GLN A 36 -0.37 -1.25 -27.31
C GLN A 36 -1.33 -0.87 -26.20
N TYR A 37 -1.21 0.37 -25.73
CA TYR A 37 -2.07 0.92 -24.68
C TYR A 37 -2.26 2.41 -24.91
N SER A 38 -3.35 2.95 -24.37
CA SER A 38 -3.63 4.38 -24.39
C SER A 38 -3.17 5.05 -23.09
N ASP A 39 -3.05 6.37 -23.12
CA ASP A 39 -2.82 7.17 -21.90
C ASP A 39 -3.93 6.96 -20.87
N ALA A 40 -5.16 6.70 -21.32
CA ALA A 40 -6.28 6.40 -20.45
C ALA A 40 -6.09 5.06 -19.70
N ASP A 41 -5.48 4.07 -20.34
CA ASP A 41 -5.18 2.78 -19.72
C ASP A 41 -4.07 2.93 -18.66
N VAL A 42 -3.00 3.66 -19.01
CA VAL A 42 -1.92 3.99 -18.06
C VAL A 42 -2.49 4.72 -16.84
N LYS A 43 -3.32 5.74 -17.06
CA LYS A 43 -3.94 6.50 -15.98
C LYS A 43 -4.77 5.60 -15.06
N LYS A 44 -5.62 4.72 -15.61
CA LYS A 44 -6.43 3.78 -14.82
C LYS A 44 -5.56 2.84 -13.97
N ILE A 45 -4.48 2.32 -14.55
CA ILE A 45 -3.54 1.42 -13.84
C ILE A 45 -2.90 2.17 -12.65
N ILE A 46 -2.35 3.36 -12.90
CA ILE A 46 -1.66 4.14 -11.86
C ILE A 46 -2.63 4.60 -10.76
N ASP A 47 -3.84 5.04 -11.13
CA ASP A 47 -4.87 5.46 -10.17
C ASP A 47 -5.28 4.30 -9.26
N ALA A 48 -5.46 3.10 -9.80
CA ALA A 48 -5.81 1.91 -9.03
C ALA A 48 -4.70 1.55 -8.02
N LEU A 49 -3.43 1.55 -8.45
CA LEU A 49 -2.28 1.28 -7.58
C LEU A 49 -2.14 2.34 -6.48
N THR A 50 -2.33 3.61 -6.84
CA THR A 50 -2.25 4.74 -5.90
C THR A 50 -3.35 4.67 -4.84
N LYS A 51 -4.58 4.34 -5.25
CA LYS A 51 -5.72 4.15 -4.34
C LYS A 51 -5.45 3.05 -3.33
N GLU A 52 -4.93 1.90 -3.77
CA GLU A 52 -4.60 0.80 -2.86
C GLU A 52 -3.45 1.17 -1.91
N LEU A 53 -2.42 1.84 -2.41
CA LEU A 53 -1.31 2.32 -1.58
C LEU A 53 -1.80 3.32 -0.51
N ASN A 54 -2.73 4.20 -0.85
CA ASN A 54 -3.36 5.11 0.11
C ASN A 54 -4.18 4.37 1.16
N SER A 55 -4.90 3.31 0.79
CA SER A 55 -5.60 2.43 1.74
C SER A 55 -4.64 1.77 2.74
N VAL A 56 -3.49 1.26 2.25
CA VAL A 56 -2.44 0.71 3.12
C VAL A 56 -1.90 1.76 4.09
N ARG A 57 -1.57 2.97 3.60
CA ARG A 57 -1.11 4.08 4.45
C ARG A 57 -2.13 4.43 5.53
N ALA A 58 -3.41 4.53 5.15
CA ALA A 58 -4.49 4.88 6.08
C ALA A 58 -4.62 3.86 7.22
N LYS A 59 -4.44 2.56 6.96
CA LYS A 59 -4.46 1.51 8.01
C LYS A 59 -3.31 1.66 9.00
N PHE A 60 -2.10 1.97 8.53
CA PHE A 60 -0.95 2.22 9.42
C PHE A 60 -1.08 3.54 10.19
N GLN A 61 -1.80 4.53 9.66
CA GLN A 61 -2.07 5.80 10.34
C GLN A 61 -3.22 5.69 11.36
N HIS A 62 -4.31 4.98 11.05
CA HIS A 62 -5.42 4.76 11.99
C HIS A 62 -4.97 3.96 13.22
N ASN A 63 -4.01 3.06 13.07
CA ASN A 63 -3.43 2.34 14.20
C ASN A 63 -2.57 3.23 15.13
N LYS A 64 -2.31 4.50 14.79
CA LYS A 64 -1.52 5.43 15.62
C LYS A 64 -2.34 6.28 16.58
N ASN A 65 -3.66 6.44 16.43
CA ASN A 65 -4.44 7.30 17.33
C ASN A 65 -5.90 6.85 17.47
N HIS A 66 -6.16 6.04 18.48
CA HIS A 66 -7.44 6.02 19.18
C HIS A 66 -7.15 6.29 20.68
N LYS A 67 -6.43 7.39 20.97
CA LYS A 67 -6.54 8.01 22.29
C LYS A 67 -7.85 8.78 22.27
N GLU A 68 -8.78 8.37 23.13
CA GLU A 68 -10.04 9.06 23.41
C GLU A 68 -9.82 10.57 23.42
N LYS A 69 -10.62 11.29 22.63
CA LYS A 69 -10.84 12.71 22.90
C LYS A 69 -11.70 12.77 24.17
N GLU A 70 -11.07 12.71 25.33
CA GLU A 70 -11.72 13.06 26.59
C GLU A 70 -12.02 14.57 26.52
N PHE A 71 -13.25 14.91 26.17
CA PHE A 71 -13.71 16.29 26.16
C PHE A 71 -14.12 16.66 27.59
N ARG A 72 -13.51 17.72 28.15
CA ARG A 72 -13.95 18.35 29.40
C ARG A 72 -14.26 19.82 29.12
N LEU A 73 -15.39 20.28 29.66
CA LEU A 73 -15.68 21.71 29.80
C LEU A 73 -15.04 22.18 31.10
N GLU A 74 -14.25 23.24 31.03
CA GLU A 74 -13.86 24.00 32.22
C GLU A 74 -14.98 25.00 32.55
N VAL A 75 -15.27 25.13 33.84
CA VAL A 75 -16.20 26.10 34.44
C VAL A 75 -15.45 27.40 34.72
#